data_AF-A0A9P6D8S6-F1
#
_entry.id   AF-A0A9P6D8S6-F1
#
_cell.length_a   1.000
_cell.length_b   1.000
_cell.length_c   1.000
_cell.angle_alpha   90.00
_cell.angle_beta   90.00
_cell.angle_gamma   90.00
#
_symmetry.space_group_name_H-M   'P 1'
#
loop_
_entity.id
_entity.type
_entity.pdbx_description
1 polymer ?
#
loop_
_entity_poly.entity_id
_entity_poly.type
_entity_poly.pdbx_seq_one_letter_code
_entity_poly.pdbx_strand_id
1 'polypeptide(L)'
;MAAFLRILSIFSYCLLAACLRHLQTTQLGLDPPTTNRLNGESFQQDALVTFNGYQYAVFWEASERNASIRHVVVARRVVGGEFEKLVLGDYGQVEDDGHDVISLGISQTDGSLHLIFDQHDNDLRYRSSTLGVATSPTQTTWSADVLFTSSILNFLPGLSSIDKPTHFSNVTYPRFLDIPRQAQKLIPGIGAGGTPDLLLELRVGRSGLGDDWLYHYYPADKNTNQGGRWVEVGKYLLGVNNNPYINGLDFDLQGNLHTTWTYRDFINDTGKDVAVQAGPNGPENNHDLNYAYSSDGGYTWKNTWGQAVANVHAPTIPSTAEASSEVRRIGNLPPGTPIAPTSPGIVVFGIPKFGGILNQEAQTVDSAGRVHVLNRENGTGVEQWFHYWRTSSSDKFTSGYWIRTPLPLSVPGDPNNITGIVGVIGKRGKLINVSGSSTHKNTSASSERNSGQGSDHGDSGDTLLAILPSNAPSPNNLTTQSSALTILQSTSKGQFEDWAVAWSSAGGCGWEPLVDRYRILEGVLSLYLVNLDGSSDGQGRVVEVVDLQVA
;
A
#
# COMPACT_ATOMS: atom_id res chain seq x y z
N MET A 1 -40.22 -16.03 -56.21
CA MET A 1 -39.19 -15.04 -55.84
C MET A 1 -39.59 -14.44 -54.50
N ALA A 2 -39.02 -14.95 -53.40
CA ALA A 2 -39.29 -14.49 -52.05
C ALA A 2 -38.12 -13.62 -51.59
N ALA A 3 -38.41 -12.39 -51.17
CA ALA A 3 -37.44 -11.46 -50.60
C ALA A 3 -37.34 -11.74 -49.08
N PHE A 4 -36.15 -12.14 -48.63
CA PHE A 4 -35.82 -12.27 -47.22
C PHE A 4 -35.31 -10.91 -46.69
N LEU A 5 -36.08 -10.27 -45.81
CA LEU A 5 -35.58 -9.23 -44.92
C LEU A 5 -34.75 -9.90 -43.81
N ARG A 6 -33.46 -9.56 -43.71
CA ARG A 6 -32.65 -9.85 -42.52
C ARG A 6 -32.80 -8.68 -41.55
N ILE A 7 -33.46 -8.93 -40.42
CA ILE A 7 -33.44 -8.05 -39.24
C ILE A 7 -32.08 -8.27 -38.56
N LEU A 8 -31.21 -7.26 -38.56
CA LEU A 8 -30.03 -7.24 -37.69
C LEU A 8 -30.52 -6.94 -36.27
N SER A 9 -30.48 -7.96 -35.40
CA SER A 9 -30.68 -7.79 -33.97
C SER A 9 -29.37 -7.26 -33.37
N ILE A 10 -29.31 -5.96 -33.07
CA ILE A 10 -28.22 -5.38 -32.28
C ILE A 10 -28.47 -5.80 -30.83
N PHE A 11 -27.84 -6.90 -30.39
CA PHE A 11 -27.71 -7.20 -28.98
C PHE A 11 -26.71 -6.21 -28.39
N SER A 12 -27.23 -5.17 -27.72
CA SER A 12 -26.44 -4.37 -26.80
C SER A 12 -26.04 -5.27 -25.63
N TYR A 13 -24.82 -5.81 -25.66
CA TYR A 13 -24.25 -6.46 -24.50
C TYR A 13 -23.99 -5.36 -23.46
N CYS A 14 -24.95 -5.15 -22.56
CA CYS A 14 -24.65 -4.55 -21.26
C CYS A 14 -23.68 -5.51 -20.56
N LEU A 15 -22.39 -5.24 -20.68
CA LEU A 15 -21.40 -5.79 -19.77
C LEU A 15 -21.86 -5.40 -18.36
N LEU A 16 -22.14 -6.41 -17.53
CA LEU A 16 -22.37 -6.22 -16.10
C LEU A 16 -21.05 -5.68 -15.53
N ALA A 17 -20.91 -4.37 -15.51
CA ALA A 17 -19.86 -3.69 -14.76
C ALA A 17 -20.07 -4.07 -13.29
N ALA A 18 -19.01 -4.43 -12.56
CA ALA A 18 -19.14 -4.85 -11.17
C ALA A 18 -19.79 -3.69 -10.38
N CYS A 19 -21.01 -3.89 -9.89
CA CYS A 19 -21.63 -2.93 -9.00
C CYS A 19 -21.18 -3.27 -7.58
N LEU A 20 -20.53 -2.33 -6.90
CA LEU A 20 -20.19 -2.56 -5.49
C LEU A 20 -21.46 -2.38 -4.65
N ARG A 21 -21.77 -3.39 -3.83
CA ARG A 21 -22.93 -3.35 -2.95
C ARG A 21 -22.49 -3.15 -1.51
N HIS A 22 -22.97 -2.10 -0.86
CA HIS A 22 -22.76 -1.90 0.57
C HIS A 22 -23.27 -3.10 1.37
N LEU A 23 -22.41 -3.63 2.25
CA LEU A 23 -22.74 -4.72 3.17
C LEU A 23 -23.00 -4.17 4.57
N GLN A 24 -22.04 -3.42 5.11
CA GLN A 24 -22.11 -2.85 6.44
C GLN A 24 -21.12 -1.70 6.60
N THR A 25 -21.40 -0.84 7.58
CA THR A 25 -20.46 0.14 8.11
C THR A 25 -20.32 -0.12 9.61
N THR A 26 -19.09 -0.25 10.09
CA THR A 26 -18.82 -0.53 11.51
C THR A 26 -17.90 0.56 12.07
N GLN A 27 -18.35 1.23 13.13
CA GLN A 27 -17.55 2.25 13.80
C GLN A 27 -16.46 1.60 14.66
N LEU A 28 -15.22 2.04 14.51
CA LEU A 28 -14.09 1.62 15.33
C LEU A 28 -13.98 2.47 16.61
N GLY A 29 -14.10 3.78 16.47
CA GLY A 29 -13.99 4.71 17.59
C GLY A 29 -14.03 6.17 17.16
N LEU A 30 -13.82 7.06 18.13
CA LEU A 30 -13.67 8.48 17.86
C LEU A 30 -12.26 8.75 17.34
N ASP A 31 -12.18 9.55 16.27
CA ASP A 31 -10.91 10.10 15.78
C ASP A 31 -10.44 11.22 16.73
N PRO A 32 -9.17 11.25 17.15
CA PRO A 32 -8.66 12.27 18.08
C PRO A 32 -8.91 13.69 17.57
N PRO A 33 -9.17 14.68 18.45
CA PRO A 33 -9.49 16.05 18.04
C PRO A 33 -8.24 16.88 17.65
N THR A 34 -7.44 16.38 16.72
CA THR A 34 -6.22 17.01 16.20
C THR A 34 -6.47 17.83 14.93
N THR A 35 -5.55 18.75 14.63
CA THR A 35 -5.57 19.55 13.40
C THR A 35 -5.08 18.71 12.22
N ASN A 36 -3.92 18.07 12.38
CA ASN A 36 -3.39 17.09 11.44
C ASN A 36 -4.02 15.72 11.70
N ARG A 37 -4.04 14.86 10.69
CA ARG A 37 -4.73 13.58 10.76
C ARG A 37 -3.73 12.46 11.01
N LEU A 38 -3.82 11.84 12.18
CA LEU A 38 -2.99 10.68 12.51
C LEU A 38 -3.60 9.36 12.02
N ASN A 39 -4.92 9.35 11.80
CA ASN A 39 -5.67 8.23 11.23
C ASN A 39 -6.08 8.56 9.79
N GLY A 40 -6.03 7.56 8.90
CA GLY A 40 -6.57 7.70 7.55
C GLY A 40 -5.66 8.47 6.59
N GLU A 41 -4.37 8.59 6.88
CA GLU A 41 -3.37 9.07 5.93
C GLU A 41 -2.99 7.94 4.97
N SER A 42 -2.88 8.23 3.68
CA SER A 42 -2.63 7.24 2.61
C SER A 42 -1.35 6.41 2.80
N PHE A 43 -0.41 6.88 3.61
CA PHE A 43 0.82 6.19 3.98
C PHE A 43 0.74 5.42 5.31
N GLN A 44 -0.43 5.39 5.96
CA GLN A 44 -0.75 4.44 7.04
C GLN A 44 -0.97 3.05 6.43
N GLN A 45 0.10 2.26 6.29
CA GLN A 45 0.11 1.01 5.51
C GLN A 45 0.61 -0.18 6.35
N ASP A 46 -0.25 -1.10 6.78
CA ASP A 46 -1.72 -1.09 6.67
C ASP A 46 -2.39 -0.67 8.00
N ALA A 47 -3.55 -0.02 7.92
CA ALA A 47 -4.39 0.30 9.08
C ALA A 47 -5.43 -0.80 9.37
N LEU A 48 -5.73 -1.64 8.37
CA LEU A 48 -6.80 -2.63 8.37
C LEU A 48 -6.31 -3.86 7.58
N VAL A 49 -6.30 -5.03 8.22
CA VAL A 49 -5.80 -6.28 7.63
C VAL A 49 -6.76 -7.41 7.96
N THR A 50 -7.22 -8.14 6.94
CA THR A 50 -7.98 -9.39 7.12
C THR A 50 -7.03 -10.58 7.05
N PHE A 51 -7.12 -11.44 8.06
CA PHE A 51 -6.42 -12.72 8.08
C PHE A 51 -7.24 -13.76 8.83
N ASN A 52 -7.32 -14.98 8.26
CA ASN A 52 -7.86 -16.16 8.93
C ASN A 52 -9.28 -15.98 9.50
N GLY A 53 -10.19 -15.36 8.73
CA GLY A 53 -11.59 -15.12 9.12
C GLY A 53 -11.80 -14.00 10.14
N TYR A 54 -10.73 -13.27 10.49
CA TYR A 54 -10.77 -12.10 11.35
C TYR A 54 -10.25 -10.89 10.60
N GLN A 55 -10.72 -9.71 10.99
CA GLN A 55 -10.21 -8.44 10.53
C GLN A 55 -9.64 -7.66 11.70
N TYR A 56 -8.46 -7.09 11.52
CA TYR A 56 -7.68 -6.38 12.53
C TYR A 56 -7.51 -4.93 12.10
N ALA A 57 -7.70 -4.00 13.02
CA ALA A 57 -7.55 -2.57 12.76
C ALA A 57 -6.66 -1.92 13.81
N VAL A 58 -5.92 -0.89 13.40
CA VAL A 58 -5.13 -0.04 14.29
C VAL A 58 -5.43 1.42 14.06
N PHE A 59 -5.61 2.17 15.15
CA PHE A 59 -5.93 3.59 15.09
C PHE A 59 -5.57 4.28 16.40
N TRP A 60 -5.39 5.59 16.33
CA TRP A 60 -5.24 6.44 17.51
C TRP A 60 -6.60 6.74 18.11
N GLU A 61 -6.71 6.62 19.42
CA GLU A 61 -7.86 7.10 20.20
C GLU A 61 -7.35 8.05 21.30
N ALA A 62 -8.08 9.14 21.55
CA ALA A 62 -7.70 10.09 22.59
C ALA A 62 -7.88 9.47 23.98
N SER A 63 -6.98 9.79 24.91
CA SER A 63 -7.09 9.36 26.30
C SER A 63 -8.31 9.99 26.95
N GLU A 64 -9.16 9.18 27.58
CA GLU A 64 -10.34 9.66 28.33
C GLU A 64 -9.97 10.66 29.45
N ARG A 65 -8.73 10.57 29.95
CA ARG A 65 -8.23 11.46 31.03
C ARG A 65 -7.66 12.77 30.51
N ASN A 66 -7.15 12.78 29.27
CA ASN A 66 -6.51 13.93 28.66
C ASN A 66 -6.56 13.80 27.14
N ALA A 67 -7.46 14.55 26.48
CA ALA A 67 -7.61 14.51 25.03
C ALA A 67 -6.36 14.95 24.24
N SER A 68 -5.40 15.61 24.90
CA SER A 68 -4.09 15.94 24.33
C SER A 68 -3.09 14.78 24.37
N ILE A 69 -3.48 13.60 24.87
CA ILE A 69 -2.71 12.36 24.80
C ILE A 69 -3.50 11.35 23.96
N ARG A 70 -2.83 10.64 23.07
CA ARG A 70 -3.41 9.57 22.26
C ARG A 70 -2.73 8.24 22.53
N HIS A 71 -3.49 7.17 22.44
CA HIS A 71 -3.02 5.80 22.64
C HIS A 71 -3.28 4.95 21.40
N VAL A 72 -2.37 4.00 21.15
CA VAL A 72 -2.56 3.01 20.09
C VAL A 72 -3.71 2.09 20.50
N VAL A 73 -4.72 1.98 19.64
CA VAL A 73 -5.80 1.02 19.77
C VAL A 73 -5.59 -0.09 18.76
N VAL A 74 -5.70 -1.33 19.24
CA VAL A 74 -5.71 -2.53 18.40
C VAL A 74 -7.10 -3.15 18.52
N ALA A 75 -7.80 -3.24 17.40
CA ALA A 75 -9.14 -3.81 17.33
C ALA A 75 -9.13 -5.08 16.48
N ARG A 76 -10.01 -6.03 16.80
CA ARG A 76 -10.31 -7.16 15.92
C ARG A 76 -11.79 -7.46 15.89
N ARG A 77 -12.23 -8.12 14.82
CA ARG A 77 -13.55 -8.74 14.73
C ARG A 77 -13.48 -10.07 14.00
N VAL A 78 -14.42 -10.96 14.27
CA VAL A 78 -14.80 -11.96 13.27
C VAL A 78 -15.39 -11.18 12.09
N VAL A 79 -15.04 -11.58 10.87
CA VAL A 79 -15.58 -10.98 9.66
C VAL A 79 -17.11 -10.94 9.70
N GLY A 80 -17.69 -9.77 9.44
CA GLY A 80 -19.15 -9.56 9.53
C GLY A 80 -19.68 -9.32 10.95
N GLY A 81 -18.81 -9.30 11.97
CA GLY A 81 -19.15 -9.02 13.36
C GLY A 81 -18.73 -7.63 13.84
N GLU A 82 -18.89 -7.43 15.15
CA GLU A 82 -18.47 -6.21 15.86
C GLU A 82 -16.99 -6.25 16.27
N PHE A 83 -16.37 -5.07 16.36
CA PHE A 83 -14.99 -4.95 16.83
C PHE A 83 -14.90 -5.01 18.35
N GLU A 84 -14.02 -5.86 18.87
CA GLU A 84 -13.48 -5.75 20.22
C GLU A 84 -12.13 -5.03 20.20
N LYS A 85 -11.86 -4.19 21.20
CA LYS A 85 -10.70 -3.29 21.24
C LYS A 85 -9.84 -3.54 22.47
N LEU A 86 -8.53 -3.34 22.32
CA LEU A 86 -7.61 -3.14 23.42
C LEU A 86 -6.81 -1.85 23.19
N VAL A 87 -6.41 -1.21 24.29
CA VAL A 87 -5.66 0.05 24.28
C VAL A 87 -4.27 -0.18 24.85
N LEU A 88 -3.25 0.28 24.14
CA LEU A 88 -1.86 0.28 24.63
C LEU A 88 -1.60 1.60 25.38
N GLY A 89 -1.91 1.61 26.68
CA GLY A 89 -1.86 2.80 27.53
C GLY A 89 -0.48 3.18 28.07
N ASP A 90 0.55 2.38 27.81
CA ASP A 90 1.93 2.56 28.26
C ASP A 90 2.76 3.51 27.36
N TYR A 91 2.14 4.03 26.30
CA TYR A 91 2.70 5.07 25.44
C TYR A 91 1.68 6.19 25.23
N GLY A 92 2.07 7.43 25.57
CA GLY A 92 1.24 8.61 25.34
C GLY A 92 1.79 9.45 24.19
N GLN A 93 1.15 9.38 23.04
CA GLN A 93 1.47 10.21 21.90
C GLN A 93 0.93 11.62 22.13
N VAL A 94 1.74 12.66 21.90
CA VAL A 94 1.39 14.06 22.21
C VAL A 94 1.49 15.01 21.02
N GLU A 95 2.18 14.64 19.94
CA GLU A 95 2.40 15.52 18.79
C GLU A 95 1.17 15.57 17.88
N ASP A 96 0.86 16.75 17.32
CA ASP A 96 -0.19 16.92 16.30
C ASP A 96 0.47 16.90 14.92
N ASP A 97 0.94 15.72 14.50
CA ASP A 97 1.68 15.51 13.26
C ASP A 97 1.03 14.39 12.42
N GLY A 98 0.68 14.69 11.16
CA GLY A 98 0.04 13.72 10.27
C GLY A 98 0.96 12.57 9.85
N HIS A 99 2.28 12.70 10.05
CA HIS A 99 3.23 11.62 9.77
C HIS A 99 3.19 10.50 10.82
N ASP A 100 2.71 10.79 12.03
CA ASP A 100 2.73 9.92 13.22
C ASP A 100 1.63 8.84 13.19
N VAL A 101 1.49 8.17 12.05
CA VAL A 101 0.51 7.09 11.82
C VAL A 101 0.86 5.80 12.57
N ILE A 102 -0.03 4.80 12.51
CA ILE A 102 0.20 3.44 13.02
C ILE A 102 0.13 2.45 11.85
N SER A 103 1.20 1.68 11.62
CA SER A 103 1.23 0.61 10.63
C SER A 103 1.17 -0.76 11.30
N LEU A 104 0.31 -1.63 10.75
CA LEU A 104 0.09 -3.01 11.18
C LEU A 104 0.62 -4.01 10.13
N GLY A 105 1.39 -5.00 10.59
CA GLY A 105 1.71 -6.22 9.85
C GLY A 105 1.28 -7.46 10.62
N ILE A 106 0.95 -8.56 9.93
CA ILE A 106 0.53 -9.81 10.55
C ILE A 106 1.35 -10.95 9.98
N SER A 107 2.16 -11.63 10.78
CA SER A 107 2.85 -12.82 10.31
C SER A 107 1.82 -13.91 10.04
N GLN A 108 1.71 -14.35 8.78
CA GLN A 108 0.77 -15.40 8.39
C GLN A 108 1.14 -16.78 8.97
N THR A 109 2.40 -16.97 9.38
CA THR A 109 2.91 -18.25 9.84
C THR A 109 2.79 -18.41 11.35
N ASP A 110 3.27 -17.45 12.13
CA ASP A 110 3.24 -17.54 13.59
C ASP A 110 2.08 -16.74 14.22
N GLY A 111 1.42 -15.87 13.45
CA GLY A 111 0.25 -15.12 13.87
C GLY A 111 0.54 -13.94 14.80
N SER A 112 1.78 -13.48 14.95
CA SER A 112 2.04 -12.23 15.69
C SER A 112 1.62 -11.00 14.89
N LEU A 113 1.08 -10.02 15.62
CA LEU A 113 0.82 -8.66 15.12
C LEU A 113 2.09 -7.84 15.32
N HIS A 114 2.48 -7.05 14.32
CA HIS A 114 3.62 -6.14 14.32
C HIS A 114 3.13 -4.72 14.16
N LEU A 115 3.57 -3.83 15.05
CA LEU A 115 3.17 -2.44 15.10
C LEU A 115 4.39 -1.53 15.04
N ILE A 116 4.34 -0.53 14.17
CA ILE A 116 5.24 0.63 14.24
C ILE A 116 4.36 1.88 14.20
N PHE A 117 4.63 2.81 15.10
CA PHE A 117 3.78 3.98 15.31
C PHE A 117 4.58 5.22 15.64
N ASP A 118 3.96 6.39 15.45
CA ASP A 118 4.50 7.68 15.88
C ASP A 118 5.90 7.92 15.28
N GLN A 119 6.02 7.86 13.96
CA GLN A 119 7.30 7.93 13.25
C GLN A 119 7.35 9.15 12.34
N HIS A 120 8.15 10.14 12.72
CA HIS A 120 8.54 11.27 11.88
C HIS A 120 9.93 11.75 12.30
N ASP A 121 10.95 11.33 11.54
CA ASP A 121 12.35 11.67 11.76
C ASP A 121 12.80 11.42 13.23
N ASN A 122 12.28 10.34 13.84
CA ASN A 122 12.56 9.98 15.23
C ASN A 122 13.03 8.52 15.38
N ASP A 123 13.43 8.15 16.60
CA ASP A 123 13.82 6.78 16.93
C ASP A 123 12.64 5.82 16.74
N LEU A 124 12.93 4.64 16.17
CA LEU A 124 11.94 3.61 15.91
C LEU A 124 11.11 3.29 17.17
N ARG A 125 9.80 3.12 17.00
CA ARG A 125 8.88 2.65 18.03
C ARG A 125 8.17 1.41 17.51
N TYR A 126 8.82 0.27 17.71
CA TYR A 126 8.32 -1.03 17.30
C TYR A 126 7.75 -1.79 18.49
N ARG A 127 6.64 -2.50 18.26
CA ARG A 127 6.08 -3.47 19.21
C ARG A 127 5.50 -4.66 18.46
N SER A 128 5.50 -5.83 19.07
CA SER A 128 4.80 -7.00 18.53
C SER A 128 3.98 -7.71 19.59
N SER A 129 2.95 -8.42 19.17
CA SER A 129 2.16 -9.26 20.06
C SER A 129 2.88 -10.57 20.40
N THR A 130 2.30 -11.34 21.32
CA THR A 130 2.58 -12.77 21.47
C THR A 130 2.23 -13.54 20.20
N LEU A 131 2.76 -14.76 20.07
CA LEU A 131 2.49 -15.64 18.93
C LEU A 131 1.06 -16.18 18.96
N GLY A 132 0.53 -16.54 17.80
CA GLY A 132 -0.76 -17.23 17.67
C GLY A 132 -1.98 -16.33 17.66
N VAL A 133 -1.81 -15.02 17.85
CA VAL A 133 -2.92 -14.05 17.96
C VAL A 133 -3.81 -14.04 16.73
N ALA A 134 -3.21 -14.14 15.54
CA ALA A 134 -3.92 -14.13 14.26
C ALA A 134 -4.14 -15.53 13.66
N THR A 135 -3.29 -16.51 13.99
CA THR A 135 -3.44 -17.90 13.49
C THR A 135 -4.36 -18.76 14.36
N SER A 136 -4.63 -18.38 15.61
CA SER A 136 -5.56 -19.07 16.52
C SER A 136 -6.41 -18.07 17.33
N PRO A 137 -7.12 -17.14 16.66
CA PRO A 137 -7.77 -15.99 17.30
C PRO A 137 -8.82 -16.36 18.35
N THR A 138 -9.50 -17.51 18.19
CA THR A 138 -10.50 -18.02 19.15
C THR A 138 -9.89 -18.55 20.44
N GLN A 139 -8.58 -18.82 20.46
CA GLN A 139 -7.84 -19.29 21.65
C GLN A 139 -7.09 -18.16 22.35
N THR A 140 -7.21 -16.93 21.83
CA THR A 140 -6.48 -15.76 22.31
C THR A 140 -7.36 -14.87 23.16
N THR A 141 -6.97 -14.65 24.42
CA THR A 141 -7.57 -13.63 25.28
C THR A 141 -7.19 -12.25 24.75
N TRP A 142 -8.19 -11.45 24.34
CA TRP A 142 -7.98 -10.12 23.78
C TRP A 142 -7.74 -9.07 24.89
N SER A 143 -6.49 -8.96 25.35
CA SER A 143 -6.08 -8.01 26.38
C SER A 143 -4.66 -7.52 26.15
N ALA A 144 -4.42 -6.22 26.34
CA ALA A 144 -3.09 -5.61 26.17
C ALA A 144 -2.04 -6.29 27.06
N ASP A 145 -2.36 -6.56 28.32
CA ASP A 145 -1.45 -7.19 29.30
C ASP A 145 -1.12 -8.66 28.98
N VAL A 146 -1.91 -9.30 28.12
CA VAL A 146 -1.67 -10.69 27.68
C VAL A 146 -0.93 -10.72 26.34
N LEU A 147 -1.29 -9.80 25.43
CA LEU A 147 -0.83 -9.85 24.05
C LEU A 147 0.43 -9.02 23.82
N PHE A 148 0.61 -7.92 24.54
CA PHE A 148 1.67 -6.94 24.28
C PHE A 148 2.56 -6.76 25.52
N THR A 149 3.08 -7.86 26.04
CA THR A 149 3.89 -7.88 27.27
C THR A 149 5.30 -7.31 27.10
N SER A 150 5.79 -7.19 25.87
CA SER A 150 7.10 -6.58 25.58
C SER A 150 7.04 -5.06 25.63
N SER A 151 8.13 -4.44 26.08
CA SER A 151 8.35 -3.00 25.95
C SER A 151 8.41 -2.58 24.48
N ILE A 152 8.19 -1.29 24.23
CA ILE A 152 8.48 -0.66 22.93
C ILE A 152 9.98 -0.73 22.67
N LEU A 153 10.36 -1.10 21.45
CA LEU A 153 11.74 -1.27 21.02
C LEU A 153 12.12 -0.18 20.02
N ASN A 154 13.33 0.34 20.16
CA ASN A 154 13.98 1.20 19.14
C ASN A 154 14.86 0.42 18.16
N PHE A 155 14.51 -0.84 17.95
CA PHE A 155 15.13 -1.74 16.99
C PHE A 155 14.17 -2.89 16.69
N LEU A 156 14.39 -3.54 15.55
CA LEU A 156 13.65 -4.75 15.18
C LEU A 156 14.24 -5.98 15.89
N PRO A 157 13.44 -6.89 16.50
CA PRO A 157 13.94 -8.14 17.08
C PRO A 157 14.84 -8.90 16.10
N GLY A 158 15.99 -9.39 16.57
CA GLY A 158 17.03 -9.99 15.70
C GLY A 158 18.09 -9.01 15.21
N LEU A 159 17.86 -7.69 15.32
CA LEU A 159 18.77 -6.64 14.85
C LEU A 159 19.19 -5.69 15.99
N SER A 160 19.31 -6.19 17.22
CA SER A 160 19.70 -5.35 18.38
C SER A 160 21.12 -4.79 18.29
N SER A 161 21.99 -5.45 17.52
CA SER A 161 23.40 -5.07 17.31
C SER A 161 23.65 -4.31 16.00
N ILE A 162 22.62 -3.99 15.22
CA ILE A 162 22.77 -3.19 13.99
C ILE A 162 23.11 -1.74 14.37
N ASP A 163 23.71 -0.99 13.44
CA ASP A 163 24.01 0.43 13.63
C ASP A 163 22.72 1.27 13.68
N LYS A 164 22.13 1.39 14.87
CA LYS A 164 20.82 2.05 15.05
C LYS A 164 20.75 3.46 14.46
N PRO A 165 21.77 4.34 14.58
CA PRO A 165 21.74 5.64 13.91
C PRO A 165 21.48 5.57 12.39
N THR A 166 22.02 4.56 11.71
CA THR A 166 21.84 4.37 10.26
C THR A 166 20.48 3.79 9.89
N HIS A 167 19.86 3.02 10.79
CA HIS A 167 18.66 2.23 10.45
C HIS A 167 17.38 2.64 11.20
N PHE A 168 17.49 3.19 12.41
CA PHE A 168 16.39 3.27 13.38
C PHE A 168 16.30 4.60 14.16
N SER A 169 16.99 5.68 13.76
CA SER A 169 16.95 6.99 14.49
C SER A 169 16.23 8.14 13.80
N ASN A 170 15.98 8.07 12.49
CA ASN A 170 15.23 9.09 11.74
C ASN A 170 14.18 8.39 10.87
N VAL A 171 13.34 7.58 11.50
CA VAL A 171 12.40 6.71 10.79
C VAL A 171 11.10 7.45 10.50
N THR A 172 10.58 7.25 9.29
CA THR A 172 9.27 7.75 8.82
C THR A 172 8.63 6.71 7.89
N TYR A 173 7.30 6.71 7.78
CA TYR A 173 6.51 5.87 6.85
C TYR A 173 6.77 4.35 6.92
N PRO A 174 6.60 3.69 8.07
CA PRO A 174 6.71 2.24 8.14
C PRO A 174 5.64 1.55 7.29
N ARG A 175 6.04 0.53 6.51
CA ARG A 175 5.10 -0.25 5.68
C ARG A 175 5.33 -1.74 5.81
N PHE A 176 4.30 -2.47 6.22
CA PHE A 176 4.32 -3.92 6.21
C PHE A 176 3.68 -4.47 4.93
N LEU A 177 4.20 -5.58 4.43
CA LEU A 177 3.64 -6.30 3.29
C LEU A 177 3.80 -7.81 3.51
N ASP A 178 2.71 -8.56 3.38
CA ASP A 178 2.77 -10.03 3.40
C ASP A 178 3.54 -10.54 2.19
N ILE A 179 4.43 -11.50 2.41
CA ILE A 179 5.18 -12.16 1.35
C ILE A 179 4.39 -13.40 0.91
N PRO A 180 3.81 -13.43 -0.30
CA PRO A 180 3.02 -14.57 -0.75
C PRO A 180 3.88 -15.82 -0.85
N ARG A 181 3.29 -17.00 -0.60
CA ARG A 181 3.99 -18.31 -0.67
C ARG A 181 4.82 -18.52 -1.93
N GLN A 182 4.41 -17.93 -3.05
CA GLN A 182 5.18 -18.03 -4.29
C GLN A 182 6.47 -17.20 -4.24
N ALA A 183 6.43 -15.97 -3.71
CA ALA A 183 7.61 -15.15 -3.47
C ALA A 183 8.53 -15.77 -2.41
N GLN A 184 7.99 -16.37 -1.34
CA GLN A 184 8.78 -17.04 -0.30
C GLN A 184 9.74 -18.11 -0.85
N LYS A 185 9.35 -18.82 -1.93
CA LYS A 185 10.20 -19.83 -2.60
C LYS A 185 11.34 -19.22 -3.42
N LEU A 186 11.21 -17.95 -3.81
CA LEU A 186 12.19 -17.23 -4.61
C LEU A 186 13.22 -16.50 -3.74
N ILE A 187 12.90 -16.29 -2.47
CA ILE A 187 13.81 -15.67 -1.51
C ILE A 187 14.97 -16.63 -1.24
N PRO A 188 16.23 -16.18 -1.43
CA PRO A 188 17.38 -17.03 -1.14
C PRO A 188 17.36 -17.43 0.34
N GLY A 189 17.62 -18.71 0.62
CA GLY A 189 17.72 -19.22 1.98
C GLY A 189 18.93 -18.63 2.70
N ILE A 190 18.79 -17.43 3.26
CA ILE A 190 19.89 -16.66 3.84
C ILE A 190 20.10 -17.11 5.28
N GLY A 191 20.83 -18.22 5.48
CA GLY A 191 21.46 -18.61 6.75
C GLY A 191 20.57 -18.59 8.01
N ALA A 192 19.25 -18.51 7.83
CA ALA A 192 18.36 -17.99 8.84
C ALA A 192 17.51 -19.07 9.52
N GLY A 193 17.39 -20.23 8.88
CA GLY A 193 16.33 -21.19 9.17
C GLY A 193 14.97 -20.64 8.73
N GLY A 194 14.20 -21.43 7.99
CA GLY A 194 12.85 -21.05 7.54
C GLY A 194 12.80 -20.08 6.35
N THR A 195 11.59 -19.59 6.08
CA THR A 195 11.26 -18.64 5.01
C THR A 195 10.58 -17.43 5.61
N PRO A 196 10.90 -16.20 5.19
CA PRO A 196 10.23 -15.04 5.72
C PRO A 196 8.80 -14.94 5.19
N ASP A 197 7.90 -14.31 5.95
CA ASP A 197 6.51 -14.13 5.54
C ASP A 197 6.01 -12.67 5.62
N LEU A 198 6.81 -11.76 6.18
CA LEU A 198 6.59 -10.32 6.09
C LEU A 198 7.81 -9.61 5.53
N LEU A 199 7.53 -8.59 4.72
CA LEU A 199 8.46 -7.54 4.32
C LEU A 199 8.09 -6.27 5.11
N LEU A 200 9.10 -5.58 5.61
CA LEU A 200 8.98 -4.24 6.19
C LEU A 200 9.84 -3.28 5.40
N GLU A 201 9.25 -2.16 5.02
CA GLU A 201 9.96 -1.01 4.49
C GLU A 201 9.96 0.14 5.51
N LEU A 202 11.13 0.78 5.66
CA LEU A 202 11.33 1.97 6.49
C LEU A 202 12.08 3.02 5.68
N ARG A 203 11.57 4.25 5.68
CA ARG A 203 12.36 5.41 5.24
C ARG A 203 13.18 5.92 6.40
N VAL A 204 14.50 6.05 6.22
CA VAL A 204 15.44 6.54 7.24
C VAL A 204 16.19 7.76 6.74
N GLY A 205 16.07 8.87 7.46
CA GLY A 205 16.73 10.14 7.16
C GLY A 205 15.76 11.27 6.87
N ARG A 206 16.25 12.50 7.05
CA ARG A 206 15.44 13.71 6.86
C ARG A 206 15.14 13.97 5.38
N SER A 207 14.20 14.87 5.11
CA SER A 207 13.95 15.38 3.76
C SER A 207 15.26 15.77 3.03
N GLY A 208 15.38 15.32 1.79
CA GLY A 208 16.56 15.39 0.92
C GLY A 208 17.66 14.35 1.11
N LEU A 209 17.62 13.58 2.19
CA LEU A 209 18.67 12.65 2.60
C LEU A 209 18.11 11.32 3.13
N GLY A 210 16.86 11.02 2.79
CA GLY A 210 16.14 9.84 3.26
C GLY A 210 16.31 8.69 2.28
N ASP A 211 16.63 7.53 2.84
CA ASP A 211 16.85 6.27 2.15
C ASP A 211 15.77 5.26 2.54
N ASP A 212 15.35 4.42 1.61
CA ASP A 212 14.37 3.37 1.91
C ASP A 212 15.06 2.00 2.08
N TRP A 213 14.74 1.34 3.19
CA TRP A 213 15.36 0.10 3.65
C TRP A 213 14.34 -1.02 3.73
N LEU A 214 14.75 -2.22 3.35
CA LEU A 214 13.92 -3.43 3.43
C LEU A 214 14.42 -4.39 4.51
N TYR A 215 13.46 -5.03 5.18
CA TYR A 215 13.68 -6.06 6.19
C TYR A 215 12.71 -7.21 5.99
N HIS A 216 13.18 -8.44 6.22
CA HIS A 216 12.37 -9.65 6.18
C HIS A 216 12.12 -10.17 7.60
N TYR A 217 10.87 -10.45 7.94
CA TYR A 217 10.53 -11.18 9.16
C TYR A 217 10.55 -12.68 8.91
N TYR A 218 11.37 -13.38 9.69
CA TYR A 218 11.38 -14.83 9.80
C TYR A 218 10.53 -15.22 11.01
N PRO A 219 9.39 -15.91 10.80
CA PRO A 219 8.50 -16.32 11.88
C PRO A 219 9.15 -17.22 12.91
N ALA A 220 8.59 -17.24 14.12
CA ALA A 220 9.00 -18.16 15.16
C ALA A 220 8.81 -19.62 14.73
N ASP A 221 9.83 -20.45 14.92
CA ASP A 221 9.75 -21.90 14.69
C ASP A 221 9.70 -22.64 16.02
N LYS A 222 8.51 -23.20 16.30
CA LYS A 222 8.25 -23.97 17.52
C LYS A 222 9.04 -25.26 17.60
N ASN A 223 9.51 -25.81 16.47
CA ASN A 223 10.29 -27.05 16.47
C ASN A 223 11.74 -26.81 16.90
N THR A 224 12.27 -25.62 16.63
CA THR A 224 13.66 -25.24 16.95
C THR A 224 13.76 -24.31 18.16
N ASN A 225 12.62 -23.92 18.76
CA ASN A 225 12.51 -22.91 19.82
C ASN A 225 13.12 -21.55 19.41
N GLN A 226 13.19 -21.28 18.10
CA GLN A 226 13.67 -20.01 17.59
C GLN A 226 12.53 -19.00 17.61
N GLY A 227 12.71 -17.90 18.33
CA GLY A 227 11.77 -16.78 18.29
C GLY A 227 11.78 -16.07 16.93
N GLY A 228 10.66 -15.45 16.58
CA GLY A 228 10.55 -14.70 15.34
C GLY A 228 11.46 -13.47 15.34
N ARG A 229 12.00 -13.12 14.18
CA ARG A 229 13.08 -12.13 14.06
C ARG A 229 13.12 -11.48 12.68
N TRP A 230 13.57 -10.25 12.65
CA TRP A 230 13.86 -9.49 11.45
C TRP A 230 15.28 -9.73 10.97
N VAL A 231 15.47 -9.69 9.67
CA VAL A 231 16.75 -9.74 8.97
C VAL A 231 16.78 -8.58 7.98
N GLU A 232 17.88 -7.85 7.96
CA GLU A 232 18.10 -6.81 6.97
C GLU A 232 18.16 -7.40 5.55
N VAL A 233 17.41 -6.84 4.62
CA VAL A 233 17.56 -7.10 3.19
C VAL A 233 18.61 -6.16 2.62
N GLY A 234 18.39 -4.85 2.83
CA GLY A 234 19.32 -3.78 2.47
C GLY A 234 18.60 -2.49 2.08
N LYS A 235 19.38 -1.44 1.81
CA LYS A 235 18.90 -0.18 1.24
C LYS A 235 18.57 -0.36 -0.23
N TYR A 236 17.31 -0.22 -0.63
CA TYR A 236 16.89 -0.41 -2.03
C TYR A 236 16.71 0.88 -2.80
N LEU A 237 16.27 1.97 -2.17
CA LEU A 237 16.24 3.30 -2.77
C LEU A 237 17.18 4.24 -2.02
N LEU A 238 18.01 4.97 -2.77
CA LEU A 238 18.95 5.95 -2.26
C LEU A 238 18.46 7.36 -2.60
N GLY A 239 18.38 8.23 -1.59
CA GLY A 239 18.20 9.67 -1.78
C GLY A 239 19.53 10.36 -2.07
N VAL A 240 19.59 11.22 -3.11
CA VAL A 240 20.78 12.03 -3.41
C VAL A 240 20.36 13.46 -3.75
N ASN A 241 20.37 14.35 -2.75
CA ASN A 241 19.78 15.70 -2.84
C ASN A 241 18.31 15.68 -3.27
N ASN A 242 17.64 14.55 -3.06
CA ASN A 242 16.25 14.29 -3.32
C ASN A 242 15.79 13.14 -2.42
N ASN A 243 14.48 12.89 -2.41
CA ASN A 243 13.91 11.70 -1.79
C ASN A 243 13.08 10.90 -2.78
N PRO A 244 13.26 9.58 -2.83
CA PRO A 244 12.21 8.71 -3.34
C PRO A 244 10.99 8.76 -2.42
N TYR A 245 9.80 8.78 -3.02
CA TYR A 245 8.54 8.54 -2.33
C TYR A 245 7.72 7.52 -3.11
N ILE A 246 7.64 6.31 -2.58
CA ILE A 246 6.95 5.21 -3.25
C ILE A 246 5.43 5.40 -3.26
N ASN A 247 4.80 5.00 -4.35
CA ASN A 247 3.35 4.76 -4.40
C ASN A 247 2.99 3.45 -3.69
N GLY A 248 3.91 2.49 -3.65
CA GLY A 248 3.73 1.23 -2.94
C GLY A 248 4.76 0.15 -3.27
N LEU A 249 4.55 -1.01 -2.65
CA LEU A 249 5.23 -2.28 -2.87
C LEU A 249 4.15 -3.34 -3.03
N ASP A 250 4.19 -4.11 -4.12
CA ASP A 250 3.21 -5.16 -4.39
C ASP A 250 3.86 -6.36 -5.05
N PHE A 251 3.46 -7.56 -4.65
CA PHE A 251 3.88 -8.80 -5.31
C PHE A 251 2.94 -9.13 -6.47
N ASP A 252 3.50 -9.53 -7.62
CA ASP A 252 2.73 -10.20 -8.67
C ASP A 252 2.45 -11.68 -8.31
N LEU A 253 1.60 -12.34 -9.10
CA LEU A 253 1.29 -13.76 -8.89
C LEU A 253 2.49 -14.70 -9.14
N GLN A 254 3.55 -14.21 -9.79
CA GLN A 254 4.80 -14.95 -10.00
C GLN A 254 5.77 -14.79 -8.82
N GLY A 255 5.49 -13.88 -7.89
CA GLY A 255 6.31 -13.57 -6.72
C GLY A 255 7.35 -12.48 -6.95
N ASN A 256 7.27 -11.72 -8.05
CA ASN A 256 8.09 -10.53 -8.23
C ASN A 256 7.54 -9.39 -7.39
N LEU A 257 8.42 -8.68 -6.68
CA LEU A 257 8.11 -7.48 -5.92
C LEU A 257 8.25 -6.25 -6.82
N HIS A 258 7.21 -5.44 -6.95
CA HIS A 258 7.17 -4.25 -7.78
C HIS A 258 7.12 -2.98 -6.94
N THR A 259 7.86 -1.96 -7.36
CA THR A 259 7.80 -0.63 -6.74
C THR A 259 7.78 0.47 -7.79
N THR A 260 6.99 1.50 -7.53
CA THR A 260 6.98 2.76 -8.29
C THR A 260 7.09 3.92 -7.34
N TRP A 261 7.72 5.00 -7.79
CA TRP A 261 7.94 6.18 -6.95
C TRP A 261 8.11 7.45 -7.77
N THR A 262 7.95 8.58 -7.10
CA THR A 262 8.40 9.89 -7.60
C THR A 262 9.58 10.37 -6.78
N TYR A 263 10.44 11.20 -7.36
CA TYR A 263 11.47 11.90 -6.60
C TYR A 263 10.95 13.27 -6.18
N ARG A 264 11.33 13.73 -4.99
CA ARG A 264 11.21 15.12 -4.60
C ARG A 264 12.59 15.69 -4.37
N ASP A 265 12.96 16.73 -5.12
CA ASP A 265 14.21 17.41 -4.88
C ASP A 265 14.21 18.13 -3.54
N PHE A 266 15.37 18.14 -2.89
CA PHE A 266 15.58 18.89 -1.68
C PHE A 266 15.93 20.33 -1.96
N ILE A 267 15.26 21.21 -1.24
CA ILE A 267 15.65 22.60 -1.09
C ILE A 267 15.99 22.83 0.39
N ASN A 268 17.22 23.26 0.65
CA ASN A 268 17.71 23.48 2.01
C ASN A 268 16.79 24.45 2.79
N ASP A 269 16.28 23.95 3.91
CA ASP A 269 15.35 24.62 4.81
C ASP A 269 15.97 24.97 6.18
N THR A 270 17.30 24.90 6.31
CA THR A 270 18.02 25.19 7.57
C THR A 270 17.51 26.49 8.22
N GLY A 271 16.89 26.36 9.41
CA GLY A 271 16.33 27.49 10.18
C GLY A 271 14.88 27.86 9.89
N LYS A 272 14.11 27.01 9.19
CA LYS A 272 12.68 27.21 8.93
C LYS A 272 11.83 26.06 9.49
N ASP A 273 10.71 26.41 10.12
CA ASP A 273 9.67 25.46 10.52
C ASP A 273 8.85 25.06 9.28
N VAL A 274 9.08 23.86 8.74
CA VAL A 274 8.37 23.36 7.55
C VAL A 274 7.79 21.96 7.80
N ALA A 275 6.85 21.88 8.75
CA ALA A 275 6.17 20.63 9.14
C ALA A 275 5.00 20.23 8.21
N VAL A 276 4.80 20.90 7.08
CA VAL A 276 3.61 20.71 6.22
C VAL A 276 4.07 20.55 4.78
N GLN A 277 3.28 19.87 3.94
CA GLN A 277 3.46 19.73 2.48
C GLN A 277 3.59 21.08 1.72
N ALA A 278 3.61 22.22 2.41
CA ALA A 278 3.87 23.54 1.87
C ALA A 278 5.20 24.08 2.42
N GLY A 279 6.14 24.38 1.53
CA GLY A 279 7.47 24.85 1.86
C GLY A 279 8.38 24.70 0.65
N PRO A 280 9.66 25.07 0.73
CA PRO A 280 10.59 24.86 -0.38
C PRO A 280 10.76 23.36 -0.71
N ASN A 281 10.30 22.45 0.15
CA ASN A 281 10.22 21.01 -0.06
C ASN A 281 8.78 20.52 -0.31
N GLY A 282 7.90 21.34 -0.90
CA GLY A 282 6.53 20.96 -1.23
C GLY A 282 6.44 20.02 -2.46
N PRO A 283 5.25 19.47 -2.75
CA PRO A 283 5.05 18.52 -3.85
C PRO A 283 5.25 19.14 -5.23
N GLU A 284 5.31 20.46 -5.36
CA GLU A 284 5.72 21.12 -6.60
C GLU A 284 7.16 20.75 -7.03
N ASN A 285 7.98 20.26 -6.09
CA ASN A 285 9.32 19.75 -6.38
C ASN A 285 9.33 18.25 -6.69
N ASN A 286 8.18 17.59 -6.68
CA ASN A 286 8.09 16.21 -7.15
C ASN A 286 8.35 16.17 -8.66
N HIS A 287 9.01 15.12 -9.12
CA HIS A 287 9.29 14.89 -10.52
C HIS A 287 9.48 13.39 -10.79
N ASP A 288 9.27 13.03 -12.05
CA ASP A 288 9.39 11.70 -12.63
C ASP A 288 8.43 10.65 -12.02
N LEU A 289 7.95 9.75 -12.87
CA LEU A 289 7.43 8.46 -12.43
C LEU A 289 8.51 7.41 -12.69
N ASN A 290 8.89 6.67 -11.65
CA ASN A 290 9.97 5.70 -11.67
C ASN A 290 9.46 4.28 -11.37
N TYR A 291 10.22 3.27 -11.78
CA TYR A 291 9.86 1.87 -11.58
C TYR A 291 11.08 0.94 -11.47
N ALA A 292 10.94 -0.06 -10.62
CA ALA A 292 11.79 -1.24 -10.58
C ALA A 292 11.02 -2.46 -10.07
N TYR A 293 11.56 -3.65 -10.33
CA TYR A 293 11.05 -4.88 -9.74
C TYR A 293 12.17 -5.81 -9.27
N SER A 294 11.87 -6.66 -8.30
CA SER A 294 12.76 -7.67 -7.76
C SER A 294 12.15 -9.07 -7.89
N SER A 295 12.96 -10.05 -8.26
CA SER A 295 12.53 -11.46 -8.43
C SER A 295 13.01 -12.37 -7.30
N ASP A 296 13.58 -11.81 -6.23
CA ASP A 296 14.22 -12.55 -5.14
C ASP A 296 13.88 -11.97 -3.75
N GLY A 297 12.75 -11.27 -3.63
CA GLY A 297 12.29 -10.66 -2.38
C GLY A 297 13.04 -9.38 -2.00
N GLY A 298 13.50 -8.61 -2.96
CA GLY A 298 14.06 -7.28 -2.75
C GLY A 298 15.58 -7.22 -2.63
N TYR A 299 16.31 -8.34 -2.79
CA TYR A 299 17.77 -8.35 -2.76
C TYR A 299 18.39 -7.79 -4.04
N THR A 300 17.75 -8.02 -5.18
CA THR A 300 18.23 -7.53 -6.48
C THR A 300 17.09 -6.90 -7.25
N TRP A 301 17.37 -5.81 -7.96
CA TRP A 301 16.34 -5.04 -8.66
C TRP A 301 16.67 -4.84 -10.12
N LYS A 302 15.63 -4.84 -10.94
CA LYS A 302 15.69 -4.68 -12.39
C LYS A 302 14.75 -3.56 -12.84
N ASN A 303 15.15 -2.84 -13.88
CA ASN A 303 14.29 -1.87 -14.55
C ASN A 303 13.31 -2.55 -15.53
N THR A 304 12.51 -1.77 -16.26
CA THR A 304 11.49 -2.31 -17.18
C THR A 304 12.03 -3.24 -18.27
N TRP A 305 13.30 -3.06 -18.67
CA TRP A 305 13.99 -3.86 -19.68
C TRP A 305 14.69 -5.09 -19.11
N GLY A 306 14.51 -5.39 -17.82
CA GLY A 306 15.15 -6.51 -17.15
C GLY A 306 16.63 -6.30 -16.84
N GLN A 307 17.15 -5.08 -17.01
CA GLN A 307 18.53 -4.74 -16.69
C GLN A 307 18.65 -4.55 -15.17
N ALA A 308 19.67 -5.15 -14.56
CA ALA A 308 19.93 -4.99 -13.14
C ALA A 308 20.30 -3.52 -12.81
N VAL A 309 19.65 -2.96 -11.80
CA VAL A 309 19.84 -1.60 -11.30
C VAL A 309 20.24 -1.53 -9.83
N ALA A 310 20.04 -2.61 -9.06
CA ALA A 310 20.54 -2.72 -7.69
C ALA A 310 20.90 -4.15 -7.30
N ASN A 311 21.82 -4.25 -6.34
CA ASN A 311 22.25 -5.47 -5.67
C ASN A 311 22.48 -5.13 -4.20
N VAL A 312 21.44 -5.29 -3.38
CA VAL A 312 21.37 -4.67 -2.04
C VAL A 312 21.67 -5.64 -0.91
N HIS A 313 22.06 -6.89 -1.22
CA HIS A 313 22.44 -7.90 -0.23
C HIS A 313 23.21 -7.28 0.94
N ALA A 314 22.61 -7.36 2.14
CA ALA A 314 23.20 -6.86 3.36
C ALA A 314 24.62 -7.45 3.57
N PRO A 315 25.64 -6.64 3.89
CA PRO A 315 27.01 -7.13 4.11
C PRO A 315 27.13 -8.09 5.30
N THR A 316 26.14 -8.09 6.19
CA THR A 316 26.10 -8.83 7.47
C THR A 316 25.63 -10.27 7.33
N ILE A 317 25.22 -10.73 6.15
CA ILE A 317 24.94 -12.14 5.90
C ILE A 317 26.24 -12.93 6.09
N PRO A 318 26.36 -13.79 7.13
CA PRO A 318 27.59 -14.52 7.37
C PRO A 318 27.90 -15.39 6.16
N SER A 319 29.10 -15.22 5.60
CA SER A 319 29.64 -16.19 4.66
C SER A 319 29.84 -17.51 5.40
N THR A 320 28.85 -18.38 5.37
CA THR A 320 29.15 -19.82 5.51
C THR A 320 30.12 -20.16 4.38
N ALA A 321 31.04 -21.10 4.61
CA ALA A 321 32.18 -21.32 3.72
C ALA A 321 31.82 -21.59 2.24
N GLU A 322 30.56 -21.95 1.95
CA GLU A 322 30.03 -22.11 0.59
C GLU A 322 29.55 -20.81 -0.07
N ALA A 323 29.19 -19.77 0.69
CA ALA A 323 28.74 -18.46 0.16
C ALA A 323 29.90 -17.50 -0.19
N SER A 324 31.15 -17.89 0.04
CA SER A 324 32.34 -17.03 -0.10
C SER A 324 32.77 -16.74 -1.55
N SER A 325 32.05 -17.26 -2.56
CA SER A 325 32.23 -16.92 -3.97
C SER A 325 30.94 -16.53 -4.71
N GLU A 326 29.81 -16.46 -3.99
CA GLU A 326 28.45 -16.36 -4.58
C GLU A 326 27.63 -15.11 -4.22
N VAL A 327 28.10 -14.20 -3.36
CA VAL A 327 27.61 -12.80 -3.39
C VAL A 327 28.23 -12.09 -4.60
N ARG A 328 28.00 -12.67 -5.78
CA ARG A 328 28.56 -12.24 -7.06
C ARG A 328 27.96 -10.90 -7.44
N ARG A 329 28.79 -10.07 -8.05
CA ARG A 329 28.30 -8.91 -8.80
C ARG A 329 27.17 -9.34 -9.73
N ILE A 330 26.14 -8.52 -9.83
CA ILE A 330 25.10 -8.71 -10.84
C ILE A 330 25.41 -7.74 -11.96
N GLY A 331 25.96 -8.26 -13.05
CA GLY A 331 26.63 -7.44 -14.04
C GLY A 331 27.80 -6.66 -13.41
N ASN A 332 27.72 -5.33 -13.43
CA ASN A 332 28.73 -4.45 -12.85
C ASN A 332 28.41 -3.97 -11.42
N LEU A 333 27.28 -4.40 -10.83
CA LEU A 333 26.82 -3.91 -9.53
C LEU A 333 27.42 -4.75 -8.39
N PRO A 334 28.29 -4.16 -7.53
CA PRO A 334 28.74 -4.84 -6.32
C PRO A 334 27.61 -4.99 -5.30
N PRO A 335 27.73 -5.92 -4.33
CA PRO A 335 26.79 -6.02 -3.21
C PRO A 335 26.73 -4.71 -2.41
N GLY A 336 25.56 -4.40 -1.85
CA GLY A 336 25.28 -3.14 -1.16
C GLY A 336 25.05 -1.94 -2.10
N THR A 337 24.80 -2.16 -3.39
CA THR A 337 24.49 -1.09 -4.35
C THR A 337 22.96 -0.88 -4.42
N PRO A 338 22.43 0.26 -3.93
CA PRO A 338 21.02 0.61 -4.02
C PRO A 338 20.64 1.12 -5.43
N ILE A 339 19.34 1.31 -5.67
CA ILE A 339 18.86 2.11 -6.78
C ILE A 339 19.12 3.59 -6.45
N ALA A 340 20.06 4.21 -7.15
CA ALA A 340 20.32 5.65 -7.11
C ALA A 340 19.46 6.40 -8.15
N PRO A 341 19.26 7.73 -8.01
CA PRO A 341 18.54 8.54 -9.01
C PRO A 341 19.16 8.52 -10.41
N THR A 342 20.46 8.20 -10.49
CA THR A 342 21.20 8.06 -11.76
C THR A 342 21.18 6.64 -12.33
N SER A 343 20.48 5.69 -11.69
CA SER A 343 20.43 4.30 -12.16
C SER A 343 19.78 4.24 -13.54
N PRO A 344 20.37 3.49 -14.49
CA PRO A 344 19.91 3.53 -15.87
C PRO A 344 18.49 2.94 -16.00
N GLY A 345 17.61 3.73 -16.60
CA GLY A 345 16.31 3.24 -17.03
C GLY A 345 15.24 3.09 -15.94
N ILE A 346 15.43 3.71 -14.78
CA ILE A 346 14.41 3.72 -13.71
C ILE A 346 13.27 4.71 -13.99
N VAL A 347 13.55 5.81 -14.70
CA VAL A 347 12.55 6.82 -15.09
C VAL A 347 11.69 6.24 -16.21
N VAL A 348 10.41 6.05 -15.92
CA VAL A 348 9.39 5.58 -16.87
C VAL A 348 8.85 6.76 -17.68
N PHE A 349 8.40 7.79 -16.98
CA PHE A 349 7.93 9.04 -17.58
C PHE A 349 8.65 10.20 -16.93
N GLY A 350 9.30 11.03 -17.75
CA GLY A 350 9.82 12.31 -17.32
C GLY A 350 8.67 13.26 -17.05
N ILE A 351 8.44 13.57 -15.77
CA ILE A 351 7.40 14.52 -15.33
C ILE A 351 8.15 15.63 -14.62
N PRO A 352 8.17 16.86 -15.15
CA PRO A 352 8.96 17.92 -14.56
C PRO A 352 8.40 18.32 -13.20
N LYS A 353 9.21 19.03 -12.41
CA LYS A 353 8.72 19.84 -11.30
C LYS A 353 7.58 20.75 -11.77
N PHE A 354 6.66 21.05 -10.86
CA PHE A 354 5.39 21.73 -11.16
C PHE A 354 4.49 20.95 -12.15
N GLY A 355 4.84 19.70 -12.47
CA GLY A 355 4.09 18.83 -13.35
C GLY A 355 2.92 18.12 -12.67
N GLY A 356 2.61 18.42 -11.41
CA GLY A 356 1.42 17.92 -10.68
C GLY A 356 1.54 16.52 -10.07
N ILE A 357 2.64 15.79 -10.31
CA ILE A 357 2.83 14.46 -9.72
C ILE A 357 2.92 14.55 -8.19
N LEU A 358 2.09 13.76 -7.52
CA LEU A 358 2.05 13.67 -6.07
C LEU A 358 2.81 12.43 -5.59
N ASN A 359 3.27 12.46 -4.34
CA ASN A 359 3.94 11.36 -3.69
C ASN A 359 2.97 10.49 -2.88
N GLN A 360 3.31 9.20 -2.72
CA GLN A 360 2.57 8.26 -1.85
C GLN A 360 1.09 8.10 -2.20
N GLU A 361 0.76 8.10 -3.49
CA GLU A 361 -0.63 7.96 -3.94
C GLU A 361 -1.09 6.49 -3.86
N ALA A 362 -1.01 5.72 -4.95
CA ALA A 362 -1.29 4.29 -4.93
C ALA A 362 -0.74 3.54 -6.13
N GLN A 363 -0.48 2.25 -5.94
CA GLN A 363 -0.26 1.27 -7.00
C GLN A 363 -0.92 -0.07 -6.64
N THR A 364 -1.03 -0.96 -7.63
CA THR A 364 -1.41 -2.35 -7.46
C THR A 364 -0.88 -3.17 -8.64
N VAL A 365 -0.92 -4.50 -8.53
CA VAL A 365 -0.56 -5.43 -9.61
C VAL A 365 -1.72 -6.36 -9.88
N ASP A 366 -2.05 -6.57 -11.15
CA ASP A 366 -3.16 -7.44 -11.52
C ASP A 366 -2.74 -8.90 -11.76
N SER A 367 -3.72 -9.77 -12.08
CA SER A 367 -3.45 -11.20 -12.24
C SER A 367 -2.58 -11.54 -13.45
N ALA A 368 -2.47 -10.62 -14.41
CA ALA A 368 -1.59 -10.75 -15.57
C ALA A 368 -0.16 -10.25 -15.28
N GLY A 369 0.13 -9.72 -14.09
CA GLY A 369 1.41 -9.10 -13.76
C GLY A 369 1.58 -7.70 -14.36
N ARG A 370 0.48 -7.01 -14.70
CA ARG A 370 0.51 -5.60 -15.08
C ARG A 370 0.56 -4.75 -13.82
N VAL A 371 1.46 -3.77 -13.82
CA VAL A 371 1.60 -2.81 -12.71
C VAL A 371 0.72 -1.62 -13.03
N HIS A 372 -0.13 -1.20 -12.09
CA HIS A 372 -1.00 -0.04 -12.23
C HIS A 372 -0.66 0.99 -11.17
N VAL A 373 -0.61 2.25 -11.56
CA VAL A 373 -0.30 3.39 -10.69
C VAL A 373 -1.39 4.44 -10.88
N LEU A 374 -1.94 4.91 -9.76
CA LEU A 374 -2.76 6.10 -9.72
C LEU A 374 -1.85 7.25 -9.27
N ASN A 375 -1.83 8.34 -10.03
CA ASN A 375 -1.19 9.58 -9.60
C ASN A 375 -1.87 10.78 -10.27
N ARG A 376 -1.24 11.94 -10.27
CA ARG A 376 -1.77 13.18 -10.83
C ARG A 376 -0.75 13.84 -11.74
N GLU A 377 -1.23 14.69 -12.63
CA GLU A 377 -0.37 15.61 -13.38
C GLU A 377 -1.09 16.90 -13.77
N ASN A 378 -0.28 17.91 -14.08
CA ASN A 378 -0.66 19.26 -14.47
C ASN A 378 -0.03 19.66 -15.81
N GLY A 379 -0.20 18.81 -16.83
CA GLY A 379 0.38 19.05 -18.16
C GLY A 379 -0.26 20.21 -18.93
N THR A 380 -1.48 20.61 -18.57
CA THR A 380 -2.30 21.59 -19.31
C THR A 380 -2.72 22.80 -18.48
N GLY A 381 -2.13 23.00 -17.30
CA GLY A 381 -2.53 24.05 -16.35
C GLY A 381 -3.74 23.68 -15.48
N VAL A 382 -4.20 22.42 -15.55
CA VAL A 382 -5.24 21.85 -14.70
C VAL A 382 -4.72 20.53 -14.16
N GLU A 383 -4.81 20.33 -12.84
CA GLU A 383 -4.51 19.05 -12.20
C GLU A 383 -5.53 17.99 -12.61
N GLN A 384 -5.05 16.80 -13.00
CA GLN A 384 -5.89 15.68 -13.39
C GLN A 384 -5.37 14.40 -12.76
N TRP A 385 -6.28 13.46 -12.49
CA TRP A 385 -5.90 12.08 -12.17
C TRP A 385 -5.34 11.39 -13.42
N PHE A 386 -4.28 10.63 -13.23
CA PHE A 386 -3.63 9.83 -14.24
C PHE A 386 -3.57 8.38 -13.80
N HIS A 387 -3.86 7.50 -14.75
CA HIS A 387 -3.58 6.08 -14.67
C HIS A 387 -2.34 5.79 -15.51
N TYR A 388 -1.32 5.25 -14.87
CA TYR A 388 -0.14 4.71 -15.54
C TYR A 388 -0.18 3.22 -15.38
N TRP A 389 0.12 2.47 -16.43
CA TRP A 389 0.25 1.04 -16.27
C TRP A 389 1.26 0.42 -17.20
N ARG A 390 1.89 -0.65 -16.72
CA ARG A 390 2.86 -1.45 -17.46
C ARG A 390 2.16 -2.69 -17.98
N THR A 391 2.33 -2.99 -19.27
CA THR A 391 1.89 -4.28 -19.81
C THR A 391 2.66 -5.44 -19.18
N SER A 392 2.07 -6.64 -19.21
CA SER A 392 2.81 -7.83 -18.85
C SER A 392 3.89 -8.12 -19.89
N SER A 393 4.97 -8.76 -19.47
CA SER A 393 5.95 -9.30 -20.42
C SER A 393 5.40 -10.63 -20.94
N SER A 394 4.86 -10.68 -22.16
CA SER A 394 4.25 -11.89 -22.73
C SER A 394 5.27 -12.99 -23.10
N ASP A 395 6.56 -12.67 -23.10
CA ASP A 395 7.69 -13.54 -23.44
C ASP A 395 8.97 -13.04 -22.73
N LYS A 396 9.93 -13.93 -22.45
CA LYS A 396 11.31 -13.64 -22.06
C LYS A 396 12.01 -12.65 -23.01
N PHE A 397 11.56 -12.53 -24.25
CA PHE A 397 12.16 -11.66 -25.28
C PHE A 397 11.48 -10.30 -25.46
N THR A 398 10.31 -10.06 -24.85
CA THR A 398 9.59 -8.77 -24.96
C THR A 398 9.46 -8.11 -23.60
N SER A 399 10.09 -6.95 -23.42
CA SER A 399 9.87 -6.11 -22.25
C SER A 399 8.45 -5.53 -22.27
N GLY A 400 7.78 -5.51 -21.12
CA GLY A 400 6.54 -4.73 -20.97
C GLY A 400 6.81 -3.25 -21.24
N TYR A 401 5.83 -2.57 -21.81
CA TYR A 401 5.87 -1.13 -22.07
C TYR A 401 4.85 -0.41 -21.18
N TRP A 402 5.06 0.89 -21.02
CA TRP A 402 4.21 1.72 -20.17
C TRP A 402 3.22 2.54 -20.99
N ILE A 403 2.02 2.63 -20.45
CA ILE A 403 0.91 3.44 -20.94
C ILE A 403 0.62 4.48 -19.85
N ARG A 404 0.29 5.70 -20.30
CA ARG A 404 -0.03 6.85 -19.46
C ARG A 404 -1.27 7.50 -20.02
N THR A 405 -2.34 7.52 -19.24
CA THR A 405 -3.65 8.02 -19.67
C THR A 405 -4.30 8.84 -18.57
N PRO A 406 -4.78 10.07 -18.85
CA PRO A 406 -5.60 10.79 -17.88
C PRO A 406 -6.94 10.07 -17.69
N LEU A 407 -7.47 10.12 -16.47
CA LEU A 407 -8.87 9.74 -16.26
C LEU A 407 -9.79 10.75 -16.95
N PRO A 408 -11.01 10.36 -17.37
CA PRO A 408 -11.98 11.29 -17.93
C PRO A 408 -12.27 12.45 -16.96
N LEU A 409 -12.28 13.69 -17.46
CA LEU A 409 -12.61 14.89 -16.66
C LEU A 409 -14.00 14.85 -16.03
N SER A 410 -14.88 14.05 -16.60
CA SER A 410 -16.19 13.72 -16.05
C SER A 410 -16.50 12.27 -16.38
N VAL A 411 -16.93 11.49 -15.41
CA VAL A 411 -17.41 10.13 -15.63
C VAL A 411 -18.94 10.15 -15.66
N PRO A 412 -19.60 9.65 -16.73
CA PRO A 412 -21.06 9.59 -16.78
C PRO A 412 -21.64 8.87 -15.56
N GLY A 413 -22.60 9.52 -14.90
CA GLY A 413 -23.26 8.98 -13.72
C GLY A 413 -22.51 9.18 -12.39
N ASP A 414 -21.36 9.87 -12.38
CA ASP A 414 -20.70 10.26 -11.13
C ASP A 414 -21.38 11.47 -10.50
N PRO A 415 -22.07 11.31 -9.34
CA PRO A 415 -22.76 12.41 -8.70
C PRO A 415 -21.81 13.42 -8.05
N ASN A 416 -20.53 13.05 -7.85
CA ASN A 416 -19.57 13.83 -7.08
C ASN A 416 -18.59 14.62 -7.94
N ASN A 417 -18.57 14.41 -9.27
CA ASN A 417 -17.60 14.98 -10.20
C ASN A 417 -16.15 14.78 -9.71
N ILE A 418 -15.83 13.56 -9.27
CA ILE A 418 -14.63 13.22 -8.50
C ILE A 418 -13.33 13.44 -9.27
N THR A 419 -13.41 13.35 -10.61
CA THR A 419 -12.28 13.54 -11.51
C THR A 419 -12.14 14.97 -12.03
N GLY A 420 -13.17 15.80 -11.87
CA GLY A 420 -13.20 17.17 -12.40
C GLY A 420 -12.54 18.21 -11.50
N ILE A 421 -12.30 17.89 -10.21
CA ILE A 421 -11.62 18.78 -9.26
C ILE A 421 -10.56 17.98 -8.52
N VAL A 422 -9.31 18.11 -8.97
CA VAL A 422 -8.13 17.52 -8.35
C VAL A 422 -7.34 18.61 -7.64
N GLY A 423 -6.93 18.35 -6.40
CA GLY A 423 -6.12 19.28 -5.61
C GLY A 423 -4.62 19.08 -5.89
N VAL A 424 -3.87 20.19 -5.95
CA VAL A 424 -2.39 20.17 -6.00
C VAL A 424 -1.82 19.51 -4.74
N ILE A 425 -2.30 19.94 -3.57
CA ILE A 425 -2.11 19.30 -2.27
C ILE A 425 -3.52 18.88 -1.83
N GLY A 426 -3.87 17.62 -2.10
CA GLY A 426 -5.22 17.12 -1.86
C GLY A 426 -5.22 15.65 -1.46
N LYS A 427 -6.32 15.22 -0.85
CA LYS A 427 -6.54 13.85 -0.37
C LYS A 427 -6.17 12.83 -1.44
N ARG A 428 -5.34 11.87 -1.06
CA ARG A 428 -4.83 10.82 -1.94
C ARG A 428 -5.82 9.68 -2.16
N GLY A 429 -5.82 9.12 -3.36
CA GLY A 429 -6.66 7.99 -3.73
C GLY A 429 -6.03 6.63 -3.41
N LYS A 430 -6.81 5.56 -3.61
CA LYS A 430 -6.33 4.18 -3.58
C LYS A 430 -6.66 3.45 -4.88
N LEU A 431 -5.88 2.42 -5.16
CA LEU A 431 -6.01 1.60 -6.34
C LEU A 431 -5.91 0.13 -5.92
N ILE A 432 -6.87 -0.69 -6.36
CA ILE A 432 -6.89 -2.12 -6.05
C ILE A 432 -7.38 -2.92 -7.25
N ASN A 433 -6.78 -4.08 -7.49
CA ASN A 433 -7.22 -5.01 -8.52
C ASN A 433 -8.24 -6.02 -7.97
N VAL A 434 -9.27 -6.31 -8.77
CA VAL A 434 -10.20 -7.42 -8.57
C VAL A 434 -9.99 -8.41 -9.71
N SER A 435 -9.54 -9.62 -9.38
CA SER A 435 -9.33 -10.65 -10.39
C SER A 435 -10.61 -11.36 -10.81
N GLY A 436 -10.82 -11.53 -12.12
CA GLY A 436 -12.00 -12.18 -12.70
C GLY A 436 -12.18 -13.66 -12.30
N SER A 437 -11.11 -14.32 -11.81
CA SER A 437 -11.19 -15.70 -11.29
C SER A 437 -11.68 -15.80 -9.83
N SER A 438 -11.96 -14.67 -9.17
CA SER A 438 -12.47 -14.64 -7.79
C SER A 438 -13.86 -15.28 -7.62
N THR A 439 -14.53 -15.66 -8.71
CA THR A 439 -15.70 -16.56 -8.71
C THR A 439 -15.31 -18.05 -8.62
N HIS A 440 -14.28 -18.43 -7.86
CA HIS A 440 -14.05 -19.84 -7.54
C HIS A 440 -15.06 -20.34 -6.50
N LYS A 441 -16.25 -20.70 -6.99
CA LYS A 441 -17.09 -21.70 -6.32
C LYS A 441 -16.25 -22.96 -6.13
N ASN A 442 -16.26 -23.42 -4.89
CA ASN A 442 -15.69 -24.68 -4.44
C ASN A 442 -16.45 -25.85 -5.10
N THR A 443 -16.05 -26.27 -6.30
CA THR A 443 -16.48 -27.55 -6.87
C THR A 443 -15.29 -28.28 -7.46
N SER A 444 -14.90 -29.35 -6.79
CA SER A 444 -14.02 -30.40 -7.31
C SER A 444 -14.60 -31.02 -8.58
N ALA A 445 -14.00 -30.77 -9.74
CA ALA A 445 -14.12 -31.64 -10.91
C ALA A 445 -12.97 -31.42 -11.91
N SER A 446 -12.17 -32.50 -12.06
CA SER A 446 -11.38 -32.95 -13.21
C SER A 446 -10.85 -31.94 -14.25
N SER A 447 -9.53 -32.00 -14.37
CA SER A 447 -8.70 -31.50 -15.47
C SER A 447 -9.08 -32.06 -16.85
N GLU A 448 -9.31 -31.17 -17.81
CA GLU A 448 -8.96 -31.42 -19.21
C GLU A 448 -8.27 -30.18 -19.78
N ARG A 449 -6.98 -30.33 -20.11
CA ARG A 449 -6.19 -29.31 -20.81
C ARG A 449 -6.52 -29.40 -22.29
N ASN A 450 -7.09 -28.34 -22.83
CA ASN A 450 -7.14 -28.16 -24.28
C ASN A 450 -6.10 -27.12 -24.68
N SER A 451 -5.06 -27.58 -25.36
CA SER A 451 -3.97 -26.77 -25.91
C SER A 451 -4.44 -26.09 -27.19
N GLY A 452 -4.90 -24.84 -27.06
CA GLY A 452 -5.15 -23.93 -28.18
C GLY A 452 -4.12 -22.80 -28.15
N GLN A 453 -3.17 -22.85 -29.08
CA GLN A 453 -2.13 -21.85 -29.29
C GLN A 453 -2.74 -20.68 -30.08
N GLY A 454 -2.95 -19.54 -29.42
CA GLY A 454 -3.42 -18.28 -30.01
C GLY A 454 -2.78 -17.11 -29.27
N SER A 455 -2.05 -16.27 -30.00
CA SER A 455 -1.31 -15.10 -29.51
C SER A 455 -2.21 -13.89 -29.29
N ASP A 456 -3.33 -14.06 -28.59
CA ASP A 456 -4.09 -12.93 -28.05
C ASP A 456 -3.55 -12.60 -26.66
N HIS A 457 -3.36 -11.31 -26.38
CA HIS A 457 -3.23 -10.81 -25.01
C HIS A 457 -4.53 -11.15 -24.28
N GLY A 458 -4.61 -12.37 -23.74
CA GLY A 458 -5.83 -12.92 -23.16
C GLY A 458 -6.40 -11.98 -22.11
N ASP A 459 -7.66 -11.60 -22.29
CA ASP A 459 -8.46 -10.87 -21.33
C ASP A 459 -8.45 -11.65 -20.00
N SER A 460 -7.73 -11.13 -19.01
CA SER A 460 -7.64 -11.75 -17.69
C SER A 460 -8.95 -11.61 -16.90
N GLY A 461 -9.90 -10.81 -17.39
CA GLY A 461 -11.10 -10.45 -16.67
C GLY A 461 -10.82 -9.61 -15.42
N ASP A 462 -9.60 -9.07 -15.27
CA ASP A 462 -9.26 -8.18 -14.17
C ASP A 462 -10.04 -6.86 -14.29
N THR A 463 -10.51 -6.37 -13.15
CA THR A 463 -11.16 -5.08 -12.98
C THR A 463 -10.36 -4.26 -11.98
N LEU A 464 -9.94 -3.07 -12.39
CA LEU A 464 -9.24 -2.10 -11.56
C LEU A 464 -10.27 -1.21 -10.87
N LEU A 465 -10.16 -1.05 -9.56
CA LEU A 465 -10.97 -0.11 -8.78
C LEU A 465 -10.11 1.07 -8.32
N ALA A 466 -10.46 2.29 -8.73
CA ALA A 466 -9.88 3.54 -8.23
C ALA A 466 -10.81 4.15 -7.19
N ILE A 467 -10.36 4.21 -5.94
CA ILE A 467 -11.08 4.76 -4.79
C ILE A 467 -10.63 6.21 -4.62
N LEU A 468 -11.46 7.15 -5.06
CA LEU A 468 -11.09 8.57 -5.19
C LEU A 468 -11.87 9.44 -4.18
N PRO A 469 -11.20 10.06 -3.20
CA PRO A 469 -11.84 11.04 -2.33
C PRO A 469 -12.02 12.37 -3.05
N SER A 470 -13.07 13.12 -2.67
CA SER A 470 -13.34 14.42 -3.26
C SER A 470 -12.36 15.48 -2.77
N ASN A 471 -11.72 16.16 -3.70
CA ASN A 471 -10.88 17.33 -3.42
C ASN A 471 -11.60 18.66 -3.66
N ALA A 472 -12.90 18.60 -3.97
CA ALA A 472 -13.73 19.79 -4.13
C ALA A 472 -13.99 20.48 -2.79
N PRO A 473 -14.23 21.80 -2.77
CA PRO A 473 -14.80 22.47 -1.61
C PRO A 473 -16.12 21.80 -1.19
N SER A 474 -16.39 21.77 0.11
CA SER A 474 -17.64 21.27 0.65
C SER A 474 -18.80 22.17 0.18
N PRO A 475 -19.93 21.60 -0.27
CA PRO A 475 -21.09 22.38 -0.70
C PRO A 475 -21.70 23.21 0.44
N ASN A 476 -21.46 22.80 1.69
CA ASN A 476 -22.01 23.47 2.88
C ASN A 476 -21.02 24.45 3.53
N ASN A 477 -19.73 24.34 3.21
CA ASN A 477 -18.71 25.24 3.71
C ASN A 477 -17.49 25.27 2.77
N LEU A 478 -17.36 26.36 2.01
CA LEU A 478 -16.30 26.55 1.02
C LEU A 478 -14.88 26.61 1.62
N THR A 479 -14.73 26.70 2.94
CA THR A 479 -13.41 26.64 3.61
C THR A 479 -12.98 25.22 3.99
N THR A 480 -13.84 24.23 3.79
CA THR A 480 -13.57 22.80 4.06
C THR A 480 -13.66 21.99 2.79
N GLN A 481 -12.98 20.84 2.71
CA GLN A 481 -13.12 19.91 1.59
C GLN A 481 -14.35 19.02 1.77
N SER A 482 -14.95 18.61 0.65
CA SER A 482 -16.04 17.64 0.61
C SER A 482 -15.59 16.28 1.17
N SER A 483 -16.47 15.61 1.92
CA SER A 483 -16.27 14.23 2.39
C SER A 483 -16.76 13.17 1.39
N ALA A 484 -17.17 13.58 0.19
CA ALA A 484 -17.64 12.66 -0.85
C ALA A 484 -16.53 11.70 -1.33
N LEU A 485 -16.95 10.52 -1.77
CA LEU A 485 -16.09 9.43 -2.23
C LEU A 485 -16.75 8.76 -3.44
N THR A 486 -16.00 8.58 -4.52
CA THR A 486 -16.45 7.80 -5.68
C THR A 486 -15.43 6.71 -5.96
N ILE A 487 -15.92 5.49 -6.19
CA ILE A 487 -15.13 4.37 -6.67
C ILE A 487 -15.42 4.21 -8.15
N LEU A 488 -14.39 4.39 -8.96
CA LEU A 488 -14.43 4.14 -10.39
C LEU A 488 -13.88 2.73 -10.66
N GLN A 489 -14.39 2.09 -11.71
CA GLN A 489 -13.87 0.83 -12.21
C GLN A 489 -13.44 0.95 -13.66
N SER A 490 -12.46 0.14 -14.05
CA SER A 490 -11.99 0.02 -15.43
C SER A 490 -11.53 -1.42 -15.68
N THR A 491 -11.71 -1.95 -16.89
CA THR A 491 -11.49 -3.38 -17.14
C THR A 491 -10.28 -3.62 -18.03
N SER A 492 -9.64 -4.77 -17.81
CA SER A 492 -8.56 -5.24 -18.68
C SER A 492 -9.00 -5.44 -20.13
N LYS A 493 -10.26 -5.84 -20.37
CA LYS A 493 -10.89 -5.92 -21.69
C LYS A 493 -10.99 -4.56 -22.39
N GLY A 494 -11.36 -3.52 -21.64
CA GLY A 494 -11.36 -2.14 -22.09
C GLY A 494 -9.99 -1.48 -22.11
N GLN A 495 -8.92 -2.27 -21.91
CA GLN A 495 -7.53 -1.78 -21.81
C GLN A 495 -7.35 -0.67 -20.76
N PHE A 496 -8.20 -0.70 -19.74
CA PHE A 496 -8.29 0.29 -18.67
C PHE A 496 -8.67 1.71 -19.13
N GLU A 497 -9.33 1.85 -20.28
CA GLU A 497 -9.86 3.13 -20.78
C GLU A 497 -11.37 3.29 -20.55
N ASP A 498 -12.07 2.24 -20.12
CA ASP A 498 -13.52 2.14 -19.96
C ASP A 498 -14.02 2.53 -18.56
N TRP A 499 -13.51 3.64 -18.02
CA TRP A 499 -13.83 4.10 -16.66
C TRP A 499 -15.33 4.36 -16.46
N ALA A 500 -15.91 3.71 -15.45
CA ALA A 500 -17.31 3.87 -15.05
C ALA A 500 -17.45 3.93 -13.52
N VAL A 501 -18.55 4.50 -13.03
CA VAL A 501 -18.85 4.52 -11.59
C VAL A 501 -19.23 3.11 -11.12
N ALA A 502 -18.52 2.60 -10.11
CA ALA A 502 -18.83 1.34 -9.45
C ALA A 502 -19.65 1.54 -8.16
N TRP A 503 -19.37 2.63 -7.44
CA TRP A 503 -20.08 3.07 -6.24
C TRP A 503 -19.74 4.52 -5.90
N SER A 504 -20.63 5.20 -5.19
CA SER A 504 -20.41 6.57 -4.74
C SER A 504 -21.13 6.84 -3.42
N SER A 505 -20.54 7.68 -2.59
CA SER A 505 -21.18 8.29 -1.44
C SER A 505 -21.00 9.81 -1.48
N ALA A 506 -22.03 10.54 -1.08
CA ALA A 506 -22.00 12.00 -0.97
C ALA A 506 -21.18 12.49 0.24
N GLY A 507 -20.82 11.59 1.17
CA GLY A 507 -20.06 11.90 2.37
C GLY A 507 -19.43 10.66 3.02
N GLY A 508 -18.71 10.85 4.13
CA GLY A 508 -18.11 9.77 4.92
C GLY A 508 -16.59 9.59 4.77
N CYS A 509 -15.97 10.20 3.75
CA CYS A 509 -14.53 10.18 3.52
C CYS A 509 -13.93 11.57 3.78
N GLY A 510 -13.84 11.91 5.06
CA GLY A 510 -13.28 13.18 5.53
C GLY A 510 -11.81 13.40 5.18
N TRP A 511 -11.07 12.31 5.07
CA TRP A 511 -9.65 12.29 4.75
C TRP A 511 -9.32 11.27 3.67
N GLU A 512 -8.15 10.64 3.68
CA GLU A 512 -7.75 9.72 2.64
C GLU A 512 -8.30 8.30 2.91
N PRO A 513 -8.88 7.63 1.90
CA PRO A 513 -9.35 6.27 2.06
C PRO A 513 -8.16 5.32 2.19
N LEU A 514 -8.27 4.33 3.08
CA LEU A 514 -7.36 3.19 3.14
C LEU A 514 -8.12 1.90 2.81
N VAL A 515 -7.41 0.88 2.36
CA VAL A 515 -8.00 -0.37 1.87
C VAL A 515 -7.40 -1.56 2.60
N ASP A 516 -8.25 -2.51 2.97
CA ASP A 516 -7.79 -3.85 3.34
C ASP A 516 -7.51 -4.63 2.05
N ARG A 517 -6.24 -4.61 1.63
CA ARG A 517 -5.83 -5.25 0.36
C ARG A 517 -6.02 -6.77 0.37
N TYR A 518 -6.12 -7.40 1.53
CA TYR A 518 -6.24 -8.85 1.67
C TYR A 518 -7.71 -9.30 1.62
N ARG A 519 -8.63 -8.46 2.10
CA ARG A 519 -10.08 -8.71 2.05
C ARG A 519 -10.60 -8.88 0.61
N ILE A 520 -10.01 -8.20 -0.37
CA ILE A 520 -10.49 -8.24 -1.75
C ILE A 520 -10.45 -9.65 -2.35
N LEU A 521 -9.55 -10.51 -1.85
CA LEU A 521 -9.44 -11.92 -2.24
C LEU A 521 -10.67 -12.74 -1.84
N GLU A 522 -11.45 -12.26 -0.86
CA GLU A 522 -12.74 -12.83 -0.46
C GLU A 522 -13.93 -12.18 -1.18
N GLY A 523 -13.67 -11.33 -2.19
CA GLY A 523 -14.69 -10.61 -2.94
C GLY A 523 -15.31 -9.43 -2.20
N VAL A 524 -14.67 -8.93 -1.13
CA VAL A 524 -15.15 -7.76 -0.37
C VAL A 524 -14.07 -6.69 -0.33
N LEU A 525 -14.42 -5.47 -0.75
CA LEU A 525 -13.61 -4.29 -0.54
C LEU A 525 -13.96 -3.68 0.82
N SER A 526 -13.05 -3.78 1.79
CA SER A 526 -13.17 -3.05 3.07
C SER A 526 -12.38 -1.75 2.99
N LEU A 527 -13.05 -0.63 3.26
CA LEU A 527 -12.46 0.69 3.33
C LEU A 527 -12.34 1.12 4.79
N TYR A 528 -11.16 1.56 5.21
CA TYR A 528 -10.98 2.28 6.46
C TYR A 528 -11.08 3.77 6.17
N LEU A 529 -12.05 4.44 6.81
CA LEU A 529 -12.38 5.84 6.56
C LEU A 529 -12.41 6.63 7.87
N VAL A 530 -12.02 7.90 7.79
CA VAL A 530 -12.30 8.90 8.82
C VAL A 530 -13.51 9.72 8.36
N ASN A 531 -14.64 9.54 9.04
CA ASN A 531 -15.91 10.19 8.74
C ASN A 531 -16.10 11.44 9.62
N LEU A 532 -16.36 12.60 9.00
CA LEU A 532 -16.52 13.87 9.70
C LEU A 532 -17.88 14.06 10.35
N ASP A 533 -18.88 13.32 9.87
CA ASP A 533 -20.30 13.51 10.21
C ASP A 533 -20.86 12.33 11.04
N GLY A 534 -19.99 11.42 11.48
CA GLY A 534 -20.38 10.08 11.91
C GLY A 534 -20.64 9.88 13.41
N SER A 535 -20.41 10.86 14.29
CA SER A 535 -20.74 10.65 15.71
C SER A 535 -22.24 10.72 15.97
N SER A 536 -22.75 9.78 16.78
CA SER A 536 -24.17 9.71 17.16
C SER A 536 -24.69 10.95 17.91
N ASP A 537 -23.79 11.78 18.42
CA ASP A 537 -24.07 13.05 19.11
C ASP A 537 -23.81 14.30 18.25
N GLY A 538 -23.33 14.13 17.00
CA GLY A 538 -23.01 15.20 16.07
C GLY A 538 -21.80 16.07 16.44
N GLN A 539 -20.96 15.67 17.41
CA GLN A 539 -19.83 16.47 17.92
C GLN A 539 -18.43 15.88 17.66
N GLY A 540 -18.31 14.75 16.95
CA GLY A 540 -17.04 14.04 16.80
C GLY A 540 -16.82 13.40 15.43
N ARG A 541 -15.55 13.38 15.02
CA ARG A 541 -15.07 12.65 13.85
C ARG A 541 -14.89 11.18 14.26
N VAL A 542 -15.18 10.24 13.37
CA VAL A 542 -15.16 8.82 13.70
C VAL A 542 -14.30 8.04 12.72
N VAL A 543 -13.63 7.02 13.23
CA VAL A 543 -12.97 6.01 12.42
C VAL A 543 -13.96 4.88 12.17
N GLU A 544 -14.15 4.49 10.92
CA GLU A 544 -15.10 3.44 10.52
C GLU A 544 -14.53 2.53 9.43
N VAL A 545 -15.09 1.32 9.35
CA VAL A 545 -14.85 0.37 8.27
C VAL A 545 -16.12 0.23 7.43
N VAL A 546 -16.03 0.47 6.13
CA VAL A 546 -17.12 0.28 5.17
C VAL A 546 -16.83 -0.95 4.31
N ASP A 547 -17.68 -1.96 4.40
CA ASP A 547 -17.56 -3.19 3.61
C ASP A 547 -18.45 -3.14 2.38
N LEU A 548 -17.86 -3.34 1.21
CA LEU A 548 -18.54 -3.37 -0.08
C LEU A 548 -18.32 -4.73 -0.76
N GLN A 549 -19.40 -5.45 -1.06
CA GLN A 549 -19.33 -6.67 -1.86
C GLN A 549 -18.99 -6.31 -3.30
N VAL A 550 -17.98 -6.97 -3.85
CA VAL A 550 -17.69 -6.98 -5.28
C VAL A 550 -18.60 -8.02 -5.94
N ALA A 551 -19.39 -7.59 -6.94
CA ALA A 551 -20.44 -8.38 -7.59
C ALA A 551 -19.95 -9.09 -8.86
#